data_AF-A0A972YIE4-F1
#
_entry.id   AF-A0A972YIE4-F1
#
_cell.length_a   1.000
_cell.length_b   1.000
_cell.length_c   1.000
_cell.angle_alpha   90.00
_cell.angle_beta   90.00
_cell.angle_gamma   90.00
#
_symmetry.space_group_name_H-M   'P 1'
#
loop_
_entity.id
_entity.type
_entity.pdbx_description
1 polymer ?
#
loop_
_entity_poly.entity_id
_entity_poly.type
_entity_poly.pdbx_seq_one_letter_code
_entity_poly.pdbx_strand_id
1 'polypeptide(L)' 'MKKIHWIALGLLVIGSLALQLFGPEHPYPKPWDKIPLFYGAFGFVGCVLIIIISKALGKAFLQKPEDYYDRDR' A
#
# COMPACT_ATOMS: atom_id res chain seq x y z
N MET A 1 -21.65 3.99 7.97
CA MET A 1 -20.74 3.28 7.03
C MET A 1 -19.43 4.04 6.81
N LYS A 2 -19.43 5.27 6.26
CA LYS A 2 -18.19 5.99 5.86
C LYS A 2 -17.13 6.22 6.96
N LYS A 3 -17.53 6.38 8.23
CA LYS A 3 -16.61 6.72 9.34
C LYS A 3 -15.88 5.51 9.93
N ILE A 4 -16.45 4.31 9.77
CA ILE A 4 -15.93 3.08 10.38
C ILE A 4 -14.56 2.72 9.79
N HIS A 5 -14.40 2.88 8.47
CA HIS A 5 -13.14 2.63 7.78
C HIS A 5 -12.02 3.56 8.29
N TRP A 6 -12.33 4.83 8.54
CA TRP A 6 -11.37 5.80 9.09
C TRP A 6 -11.01 5.48 10.55
N ILE A 7 -11.99 5.05 11.35
CA ILE A 7 -11.76 4.63 12.75
C ILE A 7 -10.92 3.35 12.78
N ALA A 8 -11.21 2.36 11.93
CA ALA A 8 -10.45 1.12 11.83
C ALA A 8 -9.01 1.38 11.37
N LEU A 9 -8.81 2.28 10.39
CA LEU A 9 -7.49 2.66 9.91
C LEU A 9 -6.71 3.41 11.01
N GLY A 10 -7.35 4.33 11.71
CA GLY A 10 -6.76 5.01 12.87
C GLY A 10 -6.35 4.03 13.97
N LEU A 11 -7.22 3.06 14.31
CA LEU A 11 -6.92 2.03 15.31
C LEU A 11 -5.74 1.14 14.90
N LEU A 12 -5.64 0.78 13.62
CA LEU A 12 -4.54 -0.02 13.08
C LEU A 12 -3.20 0.76 13.14
N VAL A 13 -3.23 2.05 12.83
CA VAL A 13 -2.07 2.95 12.97
C VAL A 13 -1.64 3.08 14.43
N ILE A 14 -2.59 3.27 15.36
CA ILE A 14 -2.30 3.35 16.79
C ILE A 14 -1.76 2.01 17.33
N GLY A 15 -2.34 0.88 16.93
CA GLY A 15 -1.89 -0.45 17.34
C GLY A 15 -0.47 -0.77 16.85
N SER A 16 -0.12 -0.37 15.63
CA SER A 16 1.24 -0.54 15.11
C SER A 16 2.27 0.34 15.82
N LEU A 17 1.90 1.58 16.18
CA LEU A 17 2.71 2.46 17.04
C LEU A 17 2.93 1.86 18.43
N ALA A 18 1.87 1.33 19.07
CA ALA A 18 1.97 0.70 20.38
C ALA A 18 2.90 -0.53 20.34
N LEU A 19 2.77 -1.39 19.32
CA LEU A 19 3.68 -2.52 19.12
C LEU A 19 5.15 -2.11 18.96
N GLN A 20 5.41 -0.96 18.35
CA GLN A 20 6.76 -0.46 18.15
C GLN A 20 7.36 0.20 19.40
N LEU A 21 6.52 0.78 20.27
CA LEU A 21 6.92 1.39 21.54
C LEU A 21 7.06 0.39 22.70
N PHE A 22 6.19 -0.64 22.74
CA PHE A 22 6.14 -1.63 23.82
C PHE A 22 6.66 -3.02 23.39
N GLY A 23 7.09 -3.16 22.14
CA GLY A 23 7.63 -4.40 21.60
C GLY A 23 9.02 -4.74 22.17
N PRO A 24 9.39 -6.02 22.20
CA PRO A 24 10.72 -6.45 22.63
C PRO A 24 11.81 -5.81 21.76
N GLU A 25 12.90 -5.36 22.39
CA GLU A 25 14.06 -4.82 21.68
C GLU A 25 14.57 -5.85 20.65
N HIS A 26 14.66 -5.42 19.39
CA HIS A 26 15.18 -6.28 18.34
C HIS A 26 16.67 -6.57 18.58
N PRO A 27 17.12 -7.84 18.54
CA PRO A 27 18.51 -8.22 18.82
C PRO A 27 19.56 -7.60 17.88
N TYR A 28 19.11 -7.04 16.75
CA TYR A 28 19.94 -6.35 15.76
C TYR A 28 19.27 -5.02 15.44
N PRO A 29 19.62 -3.91 16.12
CA PRO A 29 19.03 -2.61 15.87
C PRO A 29 19.48 -2.14 14.49
N LYS A 30 18.54 -2.04 13.54
CA LYS A 30 18.81 -1.41 12.26
C LYS A 30 18.54 0.08 12.37
N PRO A 31 19.22 0.93 11.58
CA PRO A 31 19.03 2.37 11.65
C PRO A 31 17.58 2.83 11.40
N TRP A 32 16.80 2.04 10.66
CA TRP A 32 15.38 2.31 10.39
C TRP A 32 14.43 1.91 11.54
N ASP A 33 14.88 1.14 12.54
CA ASP A 33 14.07 0.80 13.72
C ASP A 33 13.84 2.03 14.63
N LYS A 34 14.68 3.07 14.49
CA LYS A 34 14.51 4.36 15.19
C LYS A 34 13.34 5.20 14.66
N ILE A 35 12.85 4.88 13.46
CA ILE A 35 11.79 5.66 12.82
C ILE A 35 10.45 4.99 13.17
N PRO A 36 9.64 5.60 14.06
CA PRO A 36 8.31 5.07 14.33
C PRO A 36 7.51 5.06 13.03
N LEU A 37 6.71 4.01 12.83
CA LEU A 37 5.86 3.81 11.65
C LEU A 37 6.57 3.45 10.34
N PHE A 38 7.91 3.26 10.33
CA PHE A 38 8.67 2.98 9.11
C PHE A 38 8.13 1.76 8.34
N TYR A 39 7.92 0.63 9.03
CA TYR A 39 7.44 -0.60 8.40
C TYR A 39 6.01 -0.48 7.88
N GLY A 40 5.15 0.26 8.60
CA GLY A 40 3.78 0.54 8.15
C GLY A 40 3.75 1.42 6.90
N ALA A 41 4.56 2.48 6.89
CA ALA A 41 4.72 3.35 5.72
C ALA A 41 5.32 2.59 4.52
N PHE A 42 6.32 1.75 4.76
CA PHE A 42 6.94 0.92 3.72
C PHE A 42 5.93 -0.03 3.07
N GLY A 43 5.13 -0.73 3.89
CA GLY A 43 4.05 -1.60 3.40
C GLY A 43 2.98 -0.83 2.62
N PHE A 44 2.58 0.36 3.10
CA PHE A 44 1.62 1.22 2.40
C PHE A 44 2.17 1.68 1.04
N VAL A 45 3.41 2.17 1.00
CA VAL A 45 4.07 2.60 -0.24
C VAL A 45 4.18 1.42 -1.21
N GLY A 46 4.58 0.23 -0.73
CA GLY A 46 4.63 -0.98 -1.54
C GLY A 46 3.27 -1.33 -2.16
N CYS A 47 2.19 -1.25 -1.38
CA CYS A 47 0.84 -1.51 -1.85
C CYS A 47 0.40 -0.50 -2.93
N VAL A 48 0.62 0.80 -2.69
CA VAL A 48 0.33 1.86 -3.68
C VAL A 48 1.12 1.65 -4.97
N LEU A 49 2.40 1.30 -4.85
CA LEU A 49 3.30 1.09 -5.98
C LEU A 49 2.83 -0.09 -6.85
N ILE A 50 2.40 -1.19 -6.23
CA ILE A 50 1.80 -2.33 -6.94
C ILE A 50 0.54 -1.90 -7.70
N ILE A 51 -0.36 -1.13 -7.08
CA ILE A 51 -1.58 -0.64 -7.74
C ILE A 51 -1.24 0.20 -8.97
N ILE A 52 -0.27 1.12 -8.85
CA ILE A 52 0.15 1.99 -9.95
C ILE A 52 0.75 1.17 -11.09
N ILE A 53 1.68 0.27 -10.80
CA ILE A 53 2.30 -0.60 -11.81
C ILE A 53 1.24 -1.45 -12.51
N SER A 54 0.35 -2.07 -11.74
CA SER A 54 -0.71 -2.93 -12.27
C SER A 54 -1.66 -2.15 -13.19
N LYS A 55 -1.99 -0.91 -12.83
CA LYS A 55 -2.81 -0.01 -13.66
C LYS A 55 -2.07 0.45 -14.93
N ALA A 56 -0.78 0.73 -14.82
CA ALA A 56 0.06 1.11 -15.96
C ALA A 56 0.19 -0.05 -16.96
N LEU A 57 0.44 -1.25 -16.46
CA LEU A 57 0.53 -2.46 -17.28
C LEU A 57 -0.82 -2.81 -17.93
N GLY A 58 -1.92 -2.68 -17.19
CA GLY A 58 -3.27 -2.86 -17.75
C GLY A 58 -3.58 -1.87 -18.88
N LYS A 59 -3.20 -0.60 -18.73
CA LYS A 59 -3.38 0.42 -19.78
C LYS A 59 -2.48 0.17 -20.99
N ALA A 60 -1.21 -0.18 -20.77
CA ALA A 60 -0.24 -0.35 -21.84
C ALA A 60 -0.42 -1.66 -22.63
N PHE A 61 -0.87 -2.73 -21.97
CA PHE A 61 -0.87 -4.08 -22.55
C PHE A 61 -2.27 -4.66 -22.78
N LEU A 62 -3.28 -4.25 -22.00
CA LEU A 62 -4.61 -4.87 -22.03
C LEU A 62 -5.67 -4.02 -22.74
N GLN A 63 -5.48 -2.70 -22.88
CA GLN A 63 -6.37 -1.89 -23.72
C GLN A 63 -6.11 -2.20 -25.20
N LYS A 64 -6.97 -3.07 -25.75
CA LYS A 64 -7.04 -3.33 -27.19
C LYS A 64 -7.44 -2.02 -27.91
N PRO A 65 -6.76 -1.64 -29.01
CA PRO A 65 -7.15 -0.47 -29.78
C PRO A 65 -8.61 -0.63 -30.24
N GLU A 66 -9.38 0.45 -30.10
CA GLU A 66 -10.83 0.47 -30.39
C GLU A 66 -11.14 0.12 -31.86
N ASP A 67 -10.16 0.30 -32.74
CA ASP A 67 -10.21 0.05 -34.19
C ASP A 67 -10.27 -1.44 -34.59
N TYR A 68 -10.45 -2.35 -33.63
CA TYR A 68 -10.58 -3.80 -33.93
C TYR A 68 -11.98 -4.20 -34.40
N TYR A 69 -13.03 -3.44 -34.05
CA TYR A 69 -14.43 -3.74 -34.41
C TYR A 69 -15.01 -2.81 -35.51
N ASP A 70 -14.22 -1.84 -35.98
CA ASP A 70 -14.63 -0.93 -37.06
C ASP A 70 -14.25 -1.46 -38.46
N ARG A 71 -13.59 -2.62 -38.55
CA ARG A 71 -13.17 -3.21 -39.84
C ARG A 71 -14.24 -4.08 -40.51
N ASP A 72 -15.42 -4.18 -39.91
CA ASP A 72 -16.48 -5.10 -40.30
C ASP A 72 -17.82 -4.40 -40.64
N ARG A 73 -17.80 -3.09 -40.94
CA ARG A 73 -18.96 -2.32 -41.43
C ARG A 73 -18.71 -1.68 -42.78
#